data_AF-A0A220U4Q6-F1
#
_entry.id   AF-A0A220U4Q6-F1
#
_cell.length_a   1.000
_cell.length_b   1.000
_cell.length_c   1.000
_cell.angle_alpha   90.00
_cell.angle_beta   90.00
_cell.angle_gamma   90.00
#
_symmetry.space_group_name_H-M   'P 1'
#
loop_
_entity.id
_entity.type
_entity.pdbx_description
1 polymer ?
#
loop_
_entity_poly.entity_id
_entity_poly.type
_entity_poly.pdbx_seq_one_letter_code
_entity_poly.pdbx_strand_id
1 'polypeptide(L)' 'MRHYAILRLLLACFFLYFAWPVIPTAVTSTAVLFWGMWLVLFLLVIAANSATILRIMEPPSMEQERKRQLQRL' A
#
# COMPACT_ATOMS: atom_id res chain seq x y z
N MET A 1 -3.72 12.21 -5.17
CA MET A 1 -2.95 11.24 -4.35
C MET A 1 -3.50 9.81 -4.37
N ARG A 2 -4.83 9.59 -4.47
CA ARG A 2 -5.49 8.27 -4.37
C ARG A 2 -5.11 7.27 -5.48
N HIS A 3 -4.92 7.74 -6.72
CA HIS A 3 -4.46 6.90 -7.85
C HIS A 3 -3.06 6.30 -7.63
N TYR A 4 -2.21 6.97 -6.86
CA TYR A 4 -0.87 6.45 -6.58
C TYR A 4 -0.85 5.31 -5.57
N ALA A 5 -1.92 5.11 -4.78
CA ALA A 5 -1.99 4.00 -3.82
C ALA A 5 -1.94 2.65 -4.55
N ILE A 6 -2.72 2.52 -5.63
CA ILE A 6 -2.74 1.31 -6.47
C ILE A 6 -1.38 1.10 -7.14
N LEU A 7 -0.78 2.17 -7.69
CA LEU A 7 0.56 2.10 -8.29
C LEU A 7 1.63 1.66 -7.29
N ARG A 8 1.58 2.16 -6.04
CA ARG A 8 2.52 1.77 -4.97
C ARG A 8 2.34 0.31 -4.54
N LEU A 9 1.11 -0.19 -4.48
CA LEU A 9 0.84 -1.60 -4.21
C LEU A 9 1.34 -2.50 -5.35
N LEU A 10 1.07 -2.13 -6.61
CA LEU A 10 1.61 -2.83 -7.78
C LEU A 10 3.13 -2.87 -7.75
N LEU A 11 3.79 -1.76 -7.42
CA LEU A 11 5.24 -1.67 -7.29
C LEU A 11 5.77 -2.56 -6.15
N ALA A 12 5.10 -2.58 -4.99
CA ALA A 12 5.47 -3.45 -3.89
C ALA A 12 5.37 -4.94 -4.29
N CYS A 13 4.28 -5.33 -4.95
CA CYS A 13 4.10 -6.69 -5.48
C CYS A 13 5.16 -7.03 -6.54
N PHE A 14 5.52 -6.07 -7.39
CA PHE A 14 6.59 -6.25 -8.38
C PHE A 14 7.94 -6.52 -7.70
N PHE A 15 8.30 -5.77 -6.66
CA PHE A 15 9.52 -6.04 -5.90
C PHE A 15 9.48 -7.39 -5.18
N LEU A 16 8.33 -7.80 -4.63
CA LEU A 16 8.17 -9.14 -4.07
C LEU A 16 8.36 -10.23 -5.11
N TYR A 17 7.76 -10.09 -6.29
CA TYR A 17 7.93 -11.04 -7.38
C TYR A 17 9.41 -11.21 -7.76
N PHE A 18 10.14 -10.11 -7.86
CA PHE A 18 11.56 -10.14 -8.19
C PHE A 18 12.42 -10.74 -7.05
N ALA A 19 12.08 -10.44 -5.80
CA ALA A 19 12.79 -10.94 -4.63
C ALA A 19 12.51 -12.43 -4.34
N TRP A 20 11.32 -12.92 -4.66
CA TRP A 20 10.84 -14.27 -4.33
C TRP A 20 11.80 -15.42 -4.67
N PRO A 21 12.45 -15.50 -5.84
CA PRO A 21 13.40 -16.59 -6.12
C PRO A 21 14.70 -16.51 -5.29
N VAL A 22 15.03 -15.36 -4.72
CA VAL A 22 16.29 -15.13 -3.98
C VAL A 22 16.10 -15.35 -2.48
N ILE A 23 14.91 -15.11 -1.93
CA ILE A 23 14.64 -15.32 -0.49
C ILE A 23 14.99 -16.76 -0.03
N PRO A 24 14.63 -17.84 -0.78
CA PRO A 24 14.94 -19.22 -0.39
C PRO A 24 16.43 -19.57 -0.43
N THR A 25 17.25 -18.81 -1.15
CA THR A 25 18.69 -19.06 -1.26
C THR A 25 19.49 -18.41 -0.12
N ALA A 26 18.81 -17.76 0.83
CA ALA A 26 19.41 -17.14 2.00
C ALA A 26 19.96 -18.19 2.99
N VAL A 27 21.24 -18.51 2.84
CA VAL A 27 21.94 -19.50 3.69
C VAL A 27 22.67 -18.89 4.88
N THR A 28 22.99 -17.59 4.84
CA THR A 28 23.70 -16.91 5.93
C THR A 28 22.74 -16.22 6.89
N SER A 29 23.11 -16.13 8.17
CA SER A 29 22.31 -15.45 9.19
C SER A 29 22.03 -13.99 8.84
N THR A 30 22.98 -13.30 8.21
CA THR A 30 22.81 -11.93 7.69
C THR A 30 21.81 -11.87 6.54
N ALA A 31 21.84 -12.83 5.60
CA ALA A 31 20.87 -12.89 4.52
C ALA A 31 19.45 -13.15 5.05
N VAL A 32 19.30 -14.04 6.03
CA VAL A 32 18.00 -14.33 6.67
C VAL A 32 17.44 -13.08 7.37
N LEU A 33 18.26 -12.35 8.13
CA LEU A 33 17.85 -11.11 8.77
C LEU A 33 17.46 -10.02 7.75
N PHE A 34 18.24 -9.88 6.68
CA PHE A 34 17.96 -8.93 5.61
C PHE A 34 16.60 -9.21 4.97
N TRP A 35 16.36 -10.45 4.53
CA TRP A 35 15.11 -10.82 3.88
C TRP A 35 13.92 -10.78 4.85
N GLY A 36 14.13 -11.11 6.13
CA GLY A 36 13.12 -10.94 7.17
C GLY A 36 12.70 -9.48 7.35
N MET A 37 13.68 -8.57 7.48
CA MET A 37 13.40 -7.13 7.58
C MET A 37 12.78 -6.57 6.30
N TRP A 38 13.20 -7.06 5.14
CA TRP A 38 12.63 -6.71 3.84
C TRP A 38 11.14 -7.10 3.75
N LEU A 39 10.75 -8.29 4.25
CA LEU A 39 9.35 -8.73 4.31
C LEU A 39 8.52 -7.86 5.27
N VAL A 40 9.09 -7.48 6.42
CA VAL A 40 8.44 -6.55 7.34
C VAL A 40 8.18 -5.20 6.67
N LEU A 41 9.17 -4.65 5.96
CA LEU A 41 9.02 -3.41 5.20
C LEU A 41 7.92 -3.53 4.14
N PHE A 42 7.88 -4.64 3.40
CA PHE A 42 6.83 -4.92 2.42
C PHE A 42 5.43 -4.89 3.05
N LEU A 43 5.23 -5.52 4.21
CA LEU A 43 3.97 -5.49 4.94
C LEU A 43 3.59 -4.08 5.40
N LEU A 44 4.57 -3.28 5.87
CA LEU A 44 4.36 -1.86 6.22
C LEU A 44 3.89 -1.04 5.01
N VAL A 45 4.51 -1.26 3.84
CA VAL A 45 4.12 -0.58 2.60
C VAL A 45 2.70 -0.96 2.20
N ILE A 46 2.33 -2.25 2.27
CA ILE A 46 0.95 -2.68 2.03
C ILE A 46 0.02 -1.99 3.01
N ALA A 47 0.25 -2.12 4.32
CA ALA A 47 -0.65 -1.60 5.36
C ALA A 47 -0.89 -0.08 5.21
N ALA A 48 0.18 0.69 5.01
CA ALA A 48 0.11 2.14 4.86
C ALA A 48 -0.69 2.57 3.61
N ASN A 49 -0.57 1.83 2.50
CA ASN A 49 -1.30 2.14 1.26
C ASN A 49 -2.72 1.57 1.25
N SER A 50 -2.96 0.44 1.93
CA SER A 50 -4.29 -0.16 2.11
C SER A 50 -5.23 0.76 2.89
N ALA A 51 -4.75 1.51 3.89
CA ALA A 51 -5.57 2.49 4.61
C ALA A 51 -6.14 3.59 3.68
N THR A 52 -5.42 3.92 2.60
CA THR A 52 -5.89 4.89 1.58
C THR A 52 -6.96 4.28 0.66
N ILE A 53 -6.87 2.97 0.39
CA ILE A 53 -7.88 2.22 -0.38
C ILE A 53 -9.12 1.96 0.48
N LEU A 54 -8.98 1.61 1.75
CA LEU A 54 -10.10 1.41 2.68
C LEU A 54 -10.92 2.70 2.87
N ARG A 55 -10.27 3.86 2.87
CA ARG A 55 -10.93 5.18 2.81
C ARG A 55 -11.71 5.46 1.53
N ILE A 56 -11.65 4.60 0.50
CA ILE A 56 -12.55 4.68 -0.66
C ILE A 56 -13.98 4.29 -0.27
N MET A 57 -14.18 3.57 0.84
CA MET A 57 -15.50 3.09 1.24
C MET A 57 -16.38 4.13 1.98
N GLU A 58 -15.92 5.34 2.31
CA GLU A 58 -16.75 6.42 2.88
C GLU A 58 -16.12 7.81 2.63
N PRO A 59 -16.89 8.88 2.32
CA PRO A 59 -18.21 9.21 2.87
C PRO A 59 -19.35 9.23 1.84
N PRO A 60 -20.61 9.08 2.29
CA PRO A 60 -21.79 9.06 1.43
C PRO A 60 -22.01 10.39 0.69
N SER A 61 -22.61 10.32 -0.50
CA SER A 61 -22.87 11.43 -1.43
C SER A 61 -23.55 12.65 -0.81
N MET A 62 -24.27 12.48 0.30
CA MET A 62 -24.97 13.55 1.03
C MET A 62 -24.05 14.67 1.53
N GLU A 63 -22.82 14.39 1.99
CA GLU A 63 -21.91 15.46 2.44
C GLU A 63 -21.30 16.26 1.28
N GLN A 64 -21.16 15.63 0.11
CA GLN A 64 -20.66 16.30 -1.09
C GLN A 64 -21.72 17.22 -1.72
N GLU A 65 -23.00 16.85 -1.65
CA GLU A 65 -24.12 17.67 -2.10
C GLU A 65 -24.34 18.89 -1.21
N ARG A 66 -24.26 18.74 0.11
CA ARG A 66 -24.42 19.86 1.07
C ARG A 66 -23.35 20.94 0.86
N LYS A 67 -22.09 20.56 0.59
CA LYS A 67 -21.02 21.54 0.29
C LYS A 67 -21.24 22.27 -1.04
N ARG A 68 -21.77 21.59 -2.07
CA ARG A 68 -22.13 22.23 -3.35
C ARG A 68 -23.31 23.19 -3.22
N GLN A 69 -24.29 22.89 -2.37
CA GLN A 69 -25.42 23.79 -2.11
C GLN A 69 -24.99 25.05 -1.37
N LEU A 70 -24.12 24.93 -0.36
CA LEU A 70 -23.63 26.08 0.40
C LEU A 70 -22.67 26.99 -0.39
N GLN A 71 -21.99 26.47 -1.41
CA GLN A 71 -21.16 27.29 -2.32
C GLN A 71 -21.96 27.97 -3.45
N ARG A 72 -23.25 27.67 -3.60
CA ARG A 72 -24.14 28.29 -4.61
C ARG A 72 -25.08 29.34 -4.02
N LEU A 73 -25.02 29.57 -2.71
CA LEU A 73 -25.66 30.68 -2.00
C LEU A 73 -24.62 31.80 -1.81
#